data_AF-A0A950IPS5-F1
#
_entry.id   AF-A0A950IPS5-F1
#
_cell.length_a   1.000
_cell.length_b   1.000
_cell.length_c   1.000
_cell.angle_alpha   90.00
_cell.angle_beta   90.00
_cell.angle_gamma   90.00
#
_symmetry.space_group_name_H-M   'P 1'
#
loop_
_entity.id
_entity.type
_entity.pdbx_description
1 polymer ?
#
loop_
_entity_poly.entity_id
_entity_poly.type
_entity_poly.pdbx_seq_one_letter_code
_entity_poly.pdbx_strand_id
1 'polypeptide(L)'
;TALMIALFVNAAILVVAAAVFHRSGHFEIAEIEDAYKLLSPMLGVVGASTLFAVALLASGQNSTITGTLAGQVVMEGFIDIKLKPWLRRLITRTLAIVPTVIITILYGATGTGKLIILSQVILSLQLSFAVFPLVAFTSDHRRMGEFVNARWLKHLSYSVAVLIAVLNIWLLIQTFRG
;
A
#
# COMPACT_ATOMS: atom_id res chain seq x y z
N THR A 1 -15.65 -1.54 -10.02
CA THR A 1 -15.34 -0.25 -10.68
C THR A 1 -14.16 0.46 -10.07
N ALA A 2 -14.09 0.67 -8.74
CA ALA A 2 -12.93 1.34 -8.11
C ALA A 2 -11.56 0.68 -8.42
N LEU A 3 -11.47 -0.66 -8.41
CA LEU A 3 -10.25 -1.39 -8.78
C LEU A 3 -9.85 -1.20 -10.25
N MET A 4 -10.81 -1.09 -11.16
CA MET A 4 -10.54 -0.82 -12.58
C MET A 4 -10.00 0.60 -12.77
N ILE A 5 -10.58 1.58 -12.06
CA ILE A 5 -10.07 2.96 -12.07
C ILE A 5 -8.66 3.00 -11.48
N ALA A 6 -8.40 2.30 -10.37
CA ALA A 6 -7.06 2.19 -9.79
C ALA A 6 -6.05 1.56 -10.77
N LEU A 7 -6.45 0.52 -11.51
CA LEU A 7 -5.62 -0.08 -12.56
C LEU A 7 -5.31 0.92 -13.68
N PHE A 8 -6.30 1.67 -14.15
CA PHE A 8 -6.08 2.73 -15.15
C PHE A 8 -5.15 3.83 -14.63
N VAL A 9 -5.29 4.24 -13.37
CA VAL A 9 -4.41 5.25 -12.75
C VAL A 9 -2.98 4.71 -12.62
N ASN A 10 -2.79 3.48 -12.12
CA ASN A 10 -1.47 2.86 -12.03
C ASN A 10 -0.82 2.69 -13.42
N ALA A 11 -1.60 2.29 -14.43
CA ALA A 11 -1.13 2.21 -15.81
C ALA A 11 -0.75 3.59 -16.35
N ALA A 12 -1.53 4.63 -16.09
CA ALA A 12 -1.23 6.01 -16.50
C ALA A 12 0.06 6.52 -15.84
N ILE A 13 0.27 6.27 -14.54
CA ILE A 13 1.52 6.61 -13.84
C ILE A 13 2.70 5.90 -14.50
N LEU A 14 2.58 4.60 -14.80
CA LEU A 14 3.64 3.82 -15.44
C LEU A 14 3.96 4.32 -16.85
N VAL A 15 2.94 4.67 -17.64
CA VAL A 15 3.11 5.23 -19.00
C VAL A 15 3.75 6.62 -18.94
N VAL A 16 3.32 7.50 -18.03
CA VAL A 16 3.91 8.83 -17.84
C VAL A 16 5.37 8.71 -17.39
N ALA A 17 5.66 7.86 -16.40
CA ALA A 17 7.02 7.59 -15.95
C ALA A 17 7.88 7.07 -17.11
N ALA A 18 7.40 6.08 -17.87
CA ALA A 18 8.12 5.57 -19.04
C ALA A 18 8.36 6.66 -20.09
N ALA A 19 7.36 7.48 -20.43
CA ALA A 19 7.49 8.53 -21.43
C ALA A 19 8.45 9.66 -21.01
N VAL A 20 8.48 10.01 -19.73
CA VAL A 20 9.36 11.05 -19.18
C VAL A 20 10.79 10.53 -19.00
N PHE A 21 10.98 9.34 -18.41
CA PHE A 21 12.32 8.82 -18.13
C PHE A 21 13.00 8.20 -19.35
N HIS A 22 12.28 7.51 -20.24
CA HIS A 22 12.86 6.89 -21.44
C HIS A 22 13.37 7.92 -22.45
N ARG A 23 12.79 9.13 -22.47
CA ARG A 23 13.22 10.22 -23.36
C ARG A 23 14.37 11.06 -22.78
N SER A 24 14.63 10.96 -21.48
CA SER A 24 15.56 11.84 -20.74
C SER A 24 16.90 11.18 -20.37
N GLY A 25 17.04 9.85 -20.53
CA GLY A 25 18.31 9.14 -20.33
C GLY A 25 18.83 9.05 -18.89
N HIS A 26 18.05 9.49 -17.89
CA HIS A 26 18.43 9.46 -16.47
C HIS A 26 17.84 8.23 -15.77
N PHE A 27 18.71 7.30 -15.34
CA PHE A 27 18.34 6.04 -14.66
C PHE A 27 18.59 6.06 -13.14
N GLU A 28 19.04 7.18 -12.56
CA GLU A 28 19.36 7.26 -11.14
C GLU A 28 18.19 7.80 -10.31
N ILE A 29 17.54 6.86 -9.61
CA ILE A 29 16.79 6.96 -8.34
C ILE A 29 15.88 8.20 -8.17
N ALA A 30 14.59 8.00 -8.46
CA ALA A 30 13.54 8.99 -8.44
C ALA A 30 13.02 9.30 -7.01
N GLU A 31 13.33 10.51 -6.51
CA GLU A 31 12.56 11.13 -5.43
C GLU A 31 11.32 11.83 -6.00
N ILE A 32 10.24 11.87 -5.19
CA ILE A 32 8.96 12.53 -5.55
C ILE A 32 9.17 14.01 -5.95
N GLU A 33 10.23 14.64 -5.44
CA GLU A 33 10.59 16.03 -5.71
C GLU A 33 11.10 16.25 -7.14
N ASP A 34 11.70 15.24 -7.77
CA ASP A 34 12.19 15.30 -9.15
C ASP A 34 11.08 15.09 -10.19
N ALA A 35 10.04 14.31 -9.85
CA ALA A 35 8.84 14.20 -10.68
C ALA A 35 8.14 15.56 -10.87
N TYR A 36 8.10 16.39 -9.82
CA TYR A 36 7.54 17.75 -9.86
C TYR A 36 8.33 18.70 -10.77
N LYS A 37 9.67 18.59 -10.74
CA LYS A 37 10.58 19.43 -11.55
C LYS A 37 10.65 18.97 -13.02
N LEU A 38 10.57 17.67 -13.30
CA LEU A 38 10.58 17.11 -14.66
C LEU A 38 9.27 17.33 -15.41
N LEU A 39 8.14 17.38 -14.70
CA LEU A 39 6.83 17.65 -15.33
C LEU A 39 6.61 19.13 -15.68
N SER A 40 7.28 20.07 -14.98
CA SER A 40 7.14 21.51 -15.22
C SER A 40 7.53 21.95 -16.65
N PRO A 41 8.70 21.57 -17.21
CA PRO A 41 9.09 22.01 -18.55
C PRO A 41 8.44 21.19 -19.68
N MET A 42 8.04 19.93 -19.45
CA MET A 42 7.46 19.09 -20.51
C MET A 42 5.95 19.23 -20.69
N LEU A 43 5.21 19.65 -19.65
CA LEU A 43 3.74 19.75 -19.74
C LEU A 43 3.22 21.15 -20.06
N GLY A 44 4.01 22.22 -19.95
CA GLY A 44 3.65 23.57 -20.40
C GLY A 44 2.35 24.18 -19.82
N VAL A 45 1.67 23.51 -18.89
CA VAL A 45 0.34 23.88 -18.40
C VAL A 45 0.42 24.00 -16.88
N VAL A 46 0.36 25.25 -16.39
CA VAL A 46 0.33 25.62 -14.97
C VAL A 46 -0.75 24.84 -14.18
N GLY A 47 -1.77 24.29 -14.84
CA GLY A 47 -2.82 23.46 -14.22
C GLY A 47 -2.43 22.02 -13.86
N ALA A 48 -1.39 21.43 -14.47
CA ALA A 48 -1.03 20.03 -14.22
C ALA A 48 -0.48 19.82 -12.79
N SER A 49 0.32 20.77 -12.30
CA SER A 49 0.87 20.73 -10.94
C SER A 49 -0.21 20.90 -9.88
N THR A 50 -1.17 21.81 -10.09
CA THR A 50 -2.33 21.98 -9.21
C THR A 50 -3.21 20.73 -9.17
N LEU A 51 -3.50 20.13 -10.33
CA LEU A 51 -4.26 18.88 -10.41
C LEU A 51 -3.56 17.73 -9.67
N PHE A 52 -2.24 17.61 -9.83
CA PHE A 52 -1.46 16.61 -9.10
C PHE A 52 -1.50 16.84 -7.58
N ALA A 53 -1.33 18.09 -7.13
CA ALA A 53 -1.41 18.43 -5.71
C ALA A 53 -2.80 18.11 -5.12
N VAL A 54 -3.88 18.44 -5.84
CA VAL A 54 -5.25 18.11 -5.44
C VAL A 54 -5.46 16.59 -5.40
N ALA A 55 -4.98 15.85 -6.40
CA ALA A 55 -5.07 14.39 -6.42
C ALA A 55 -4.31 13.75 -5.25
N LEU A 56 -3.12 14.27 -4.91
CA LEU A 56 -2.32 13.79 -3.78
C LEU A 56 -3.03 14.04 -2.44
N LEU A 57 -3.60 15.24 -2.26
CA LEU A 57 -4.39 15.57 -1.07
C LEU A 57 -5.64 14.68 -0.96
N ALA A 58 -6.37 14.49 -2.05
CA ALA A 58 -7.57 13.64 -2.09
C ALA A 58 -7.24 12.18 -1.76
N SER A 59 -6.15 11.63 -2.32
CA SER A 59 -5.65 10.28 -2.01
C SER A 59 -5.32 10.13 -0.52
N GLY A 60 -4.66 11.13 0.08
CA GLY A 60 -4.31 11.14 1.50
C GLY A 60 -5.54 11.11 2.43
N GLN A 61 -6.60 11.85 2.07
CA GLN A 61 -7.86 11.83 2.83
C GLN A 61 -8.55 10.47 2.75
N ASN A 62 -8.65 9.90 1.55
CA ASN A 62 -9.26 8.59 1.35
C ASN A 62 -8.52 7.50 2.15
N SER A 63 -7.19 7.46 2.07
CA SER A 63 -6.36 6.51 2.83
C SER A 63 -6.56 6.63 4.34
N THR A 64 -6.68 7.86 4.87
CA THR A 64 -6.92 8.09 6.30
C THR A 64 -8.27 7.55 6.74
N ILE A 65 -9.34 7.82 5.98
CA ILE A 65 -10.69 7.36 6.32
C ILE A 65 -10.74 5.83 6.29
N THR A 66 -10.29 5.21 5.19
CA THR A 66 -10.26 3.75 5.07
C THR A 66 -9.39 3.11 6.15
N GLY A 67 -8.22 3.69 6.44
CA GLY A 67 -7.34 3.21 7.51
C GLY A 67 -7.99 3.23 8.90
N THR A 68 -8.72 4.31 9.24
CA THR A 68 -9.41 4.37 10.54
C THR A 68 -10.59 3.42 10.66
N LEU A 69 -11.32 3.15 9.57
CA LEU A 69 -12.42 2.19 9.54
C LEU A 69 -11.89 0.75 9.60
N ALA A 70 -10.87 0.43 8.81
CA ALA A 70 -10.23 -0.88 8.85
C ALA A 70 -9.63 -1.17 10.23
N GLY A 71 -8.95 -0.20 10.83
CA GLY A 71 -8.44 -0.30 12.19
C GLY A 71 -9.54 -0.53 13.23
N GLN A 72 -10.72 0.04 13.04
CA GLN A 72 -11.87 -0.22 13.91
C GLN A 72 -12.34 -1.67 13.81
N VAL A 73 -12.55 -2.16 12.60
CA VAL A 73 -13.03 -3.52 12.34
C VAL A 73 -12.06 -4.54 12.93
N VAL A 74 -10.75 -4.31 12.80
CA VAL A 74 -9.73 -5.20 13.38
C VAL A 74 -9.71 -5.10 14.90
N MET A 75 -9.73 -3.89 15.48
CA MET A 75 -9.69 -3.72 16.94
C MET A 75 -10.92 -4.30 17.63
N GLU A 76 -12.11 -4.08 17.08
CA GLU A 76 -13.36 -4.61 17.64
C GLU A 76 -13.51 -6.11 17.36
N GLY A 77 -13.11 -6.58 16.17
CA GLY A 77 -13.26 -7.98 15.77
C GLY A 77 -12.25 -8.94 16.38
N PHE A 78 -10.98 -8.52 16.54
CA PHE A 78 -9.91 -9.41 17.03
C PHE A 78 -9.50 -9.16 18.48
N ILE A 79 -9.66 -7.93 18.99
CA ILE A 79 -9.15 -7.52 20.32
C ILE A 79 -10.30 -7.09 21.25
N ASP A 80 -11.53 -6.98 20.75
CA ASP A 80 -12.73 -6.49 21.47
C ASP A 80 -12.51 -5.17 22.22
N ILE A 81 -11.70 -4.26 21.65
CA ILE A 81 -11.43 -2.94 22.23
C ILE A 81 -12.20 -1.85 21.49
N LYS A 82 -13.13 -1.20 22.19
CA LYS A 82 -13.91 -0.05 21.69
C LYS A 82 -13.26 1.27 22.12
N LEU A 83 -12.44 1.85 21.25
CA LEU A 83 -11.82 3.16 21.47
C LEU A 83 -12.56 4.27 20.72
N LYS A 84 -12.60 5.47 21.32
CA LYS A 84 -13.12 6.68 20.63
C LYS A 84 -12.26 6.98 19.38
N PRO A 85 -12.84 7.44 18.26
CA PRO A 85 -12.11 7.66 17.01
C PRO A 85 -10.90 8.59 17.11
N TRP A 86 -11.00 9.66 17.93
CA TRP A 86 -9.89 10.60 18.14
C TRP A 86 -8.71 9.95 18.85
N LEU A 87 -8.98 9.10 19.86
CA LEU A 87 -7.96 8.40 20.63
C LEU A 87 -7.28 7.33 19.78
N ARG A 88 -8.06 6.60 18.98
CA ARG A 88 -7.51 5.65 18.00
C ARG A 88 -6.57 6.35 17.01
N ARG A 89 -6.98 7.49 16.46
CA ARG A 89 -6.17 8.28 15.52
C ARG A 89 -4.90 8.83 16.17
N LEU A 90 -4.96 9.22 17.44
CA LEU A 90 -3.81 9.72 18.19
C LEU A 90 -2.80 8.59 18.45
N ILE A 91 -3.27 7.44 18.95
CA ILE A 91 -2.40 6.28 19.23
C ILE A 91 -1.71 5.79 17.97
N THR A 92 -2.45 5.59 16.86
CA THR A 92 -1.84 5.08 15.62
C THR A 92 -0.87 6.08 14.99
N ARG A 93 -1.16 7.39 15.05
CA ARG A 93 -0.20 8.42 14.61
C ARG A 93 1.04 8.45 15.48
N THR A 94 0.89 8.43 16.80
CA THR A 94 2.04 8.45 17.72
C THR A 94 2.91 7.21 17.51
N LEU A 95 2.31 6.02 17.39
CA LEU A 95 3.05 4.78 17.11
C LEU A 95 3.77 4.79 15.76
N ALA A 96 3.28 5.52 14.75
CA ALA A 96 3.97 5.68 13.47
C ALA A 96 5.07 6.75 13.51
N ILE A 97 4.82 7.88 14.17
CA ILE A 97 5.73 9.04 14.18
C ILE A 97 6.92 8.79 15.11
N VAL A 98 6.70 8.21 16.30
CA VAL A 98 7.78 7.97 17.29
C VAL A 98 8.95 7.18 16.72
N PRO A 99 8.77 5.98 16.12
CA PRO A 99 9.91 5.23 15.56
C PRO A 99 10.55 5.97 14.38
N THR A 100 9.75 6.68 13.58
CA THR A 100 10.27 7.51 12.48
C THR A 100 11.19 8.61 13.01
N VAL A 101 10.76 9.36 14.02
CA VAL A 101 11.55 10.45 14.61
C VAL A 101 12.81 9.92 15.28
N ILE A 102 12.73 8.81 16.03
CA ILE A 102 13.89 8.18 16.66
C ILE A 102 14.93 7.78 15.61
N ILE A 103 14.50 7.10 14.54
CA ILE A 103 15.40 6.65 13.48
C ILE A 103 15.99 7.83 12.72
N THR A 104 15.22 8.87 12.43
CA THR A 104 15.72 10.08 11.77
C THR A 104 16.79 10.78 12.61
N ILE A 105 16.61 10.86 13.93
CA ILE A 105 17.60 11.50 14.83
C ILE A 105 18.88 10.66 14.92
N LEU A 106 18.76 9.32 14.97
CA LEU A 106 19.91 8.42 15.16
C LEU A 106 20.67 8.11 13.86
N TYR A 107 19.99 8.01 12.72
CA TYR A 107 20.52 7.46 11.47
C TYR A 107 20.36 8.37 10.24
N GLY A 108 19.79 9.57 10.41
CA GLY A 108 19.58 10.53 9.32
C GLY A 108 18.70 10.01 8.19
N ALA A 109 18.79 10.62 7.00
CA ALA A 109 17.97 10.29 5.82
C ALA A 109 18.10 8.83 5.36
N THR A 110 19.28 8.22 5.52
CA THR A 110 19.55 6.81 5.22
C THR A 110 18.77 5.84 6.13
N GLY A 111 18.44 6.23 7.36
CA GLY A 111 17.61 5.44 8.27
C GLY A 111 16.14 5.43 7.87
N THR A 112 15.62 6.56 7.39
CA THR A 112 14.23 6.69 6.95
C THR A 112 13.93 5.82 5.72
N GLY A 113 14.85 5.74 4.75
CA GLY A 113 14.71 4.87 3.59
C GLY A 113 14.60 3.38 3.96
N LYS A 114 15.44 2.90 4.90
CA LYS A 114 15.34 1.53 5.42
C LYS A 114 14.04 1.28 6.17
N LEU A 115 13.54 2.27 6.92
CA LEU A 115 12.26 2.17 7.63
C LEU A 115 11.07 2.05 6.67
N ILE A 116 11.12 2.75 5.53
CA ILE A 116 10.12 2.62 4.46
C ILE A 116 10.16 1.21 3.87
N ILE A 117 11.33 0.68 3.51
CA ILE A 117 11.48 -0.68 3.00
C ILE A 117 10.94 -1.70 4.02
N LEU A 118 11.30 -1.55 5.29
CA LEU A 118 10.83 -2.43 6.36
C LEU A 118 9.30 -2.38 6.54
N SER A 119 8.70 -1.19 6.41
CA SER A 119 7.24 -1.04 6.41
C SER A 119 6.59 -1.78 5.25
N GLN A 120 7.19 -1.75 4.06
CA GLN A 120 6.71 -2.50 2.90
C GLN A 120 6.80 -4.02 3.12
N VAL A 121 7.88 -4.50 3.73
CA VAL A 121 8.04 -5.92 4.08
C VAL A 121 6.96 -6.35 5.08
N ILE A 122 6.68 -5.54 6.10
CA ILE A 122 5.62 -5.84 7.07
C ILE A 122 4.25 -5.91 6.38
N LEU A 123 3.93 -4.95 5.51
CA LEU A 123 2.66 -4.94 4.76
C LEU A 123 2.52 -6.16 3.84
N SER A 124 3.60 -6.55 3.18
CA SER A 124 3.70 -7.74 2.33
C SER A 124 3.38 -9.04 3.10
N LEU A 125 3.96 -9.18 4.30
CA LEU A 125 3.68 -10.31 5.19
C LEU A 125 2.23 -10.30 5.70
N GLN A 126 1.71 -9.13 6.08
CA GLN A 126 0.32 -8.96 6.53
C GLN A 126 -0.68 -9.40 5.47
N LEU A 127 -0.44 -9.07 4.20
CA LEU A 127 -1.34 -9.43 3.11
C LEU A 127 -1.43 -10.95 2.96
N SER A 128 -0.29 -11.65 3.00
CA SER A 128 -0.28 -13.13 2.95
C SER A 128 -1.09 -13.72 4.09
N PHE A 129 -0.89 -13.20 5.31
CA PHE A 129 -1.62 -13.65 6.49
C PHE A 129 -3.11 -13.34 6.44
N ALA A 130 -3.54 -12.29 5.75
CA ALA A 130 -4.96 -11.96 5.59
C ALA A 130 -5.65 -12.81 4.50
N VAL A 131 -4.95 -13.12 3.41
CA VAL A 131 -5.52 -13.84 2.26
C VAL A 131 -5.84 -15.30 2.61
N PHE A 132 -4.97 -16.02 3.32
CA PHE A 132 -5.22 -17.43 3.64
C PHE A 132 -6.50 -17.66 4.48
N PRO A 133 -6.71 -16.96 5.61
CA PRO A 133 -7.95 -17.05 6.38
C PRO A 133 -9.17 -16.62 5.58
N LEU A 134 -9.06 -15.58 4.74
CA LEU A 134 -10.17 -15.15 3.89
C LEU A 134 -10.59 -16.25 2.92
N VAL A 135 -9.64 -16.87 2.22
CA VAL A 135 -9.91 -17.98 1.30
C VAL A 135 -10.45 -19.20 2.06
N ALA A 136 -9.93 -19.49 3.26
CA ALA A 136 -10.43 -20.56 4.11
C ALA A 136 -11.88 -20.33 4.56
N PHE A 137 -12.21 -19.13 5.05
CA PHE A 137 -13.56 -18.79 5.51
C PHE A 137 -14.58 -18.73 4.36
N THR A 138 -14.20 -18.18 3.22
CA THR A 138 -15.08 -18.12 2.03
C THR A 138 -15.27 -19.50 1.36
N SER A 139 -14.41 -20.46 1.68
CA SER A 139 -14.49 -21.85 1.20
C SER A 139 -15.13 -22.82 2.20
N ASP A 140 -15.51 -22.35 3.40
CA ASP A 140 -16.12 -23.18 4.44
C ASP A 140 -17.64 -23.21 4.29
N HIS A 141 -18.18 -24.41 4.02
CA HIS A 141 -19.62 -24.62 3.86
C HIS A 141 -20.42 -24.36 5.14
N ARG A 142 -19.79 -24.49 6.31
CA ARG A 142 -20.44 -24.19 7.59
C ARG A 142 -20.64 -22.68 7.81
N ARG A 143 -19.78 -21.83 7.22
CA ARG A 143 -19.83 -20.37 7.42
C ARG A 143 -20.56 -19.62 6.32
N MET A 144 -20.46 -20.08 5.07
CA MET A 144 -21.01 -19.38 3.89
C MET A 144 -22.32 -20.01 3.37
N GLY A 145 -22.68 -21.22 3.81
CA GLY A 145 -23.92 -21.89 3.40
C GLY A 145 -24.03 -22.06 1.89
N GLU A 146 -25.07 -21.48 1.28
CA GLU A 146 -25.31 -21.50 -0.17
C GLU A 146 -24.36 -20.56 -0.95
N PHE A 147 -23.71 -19.60 -0.29
CA PHE A 147 -22.78 -18.64 -0.90
C PHE A 147 -21.31 -19.10 -0.89
N VAL A 148 -21.06 -20.39 -0.73
CA VAL A 148 -19.71 -20.96 -0.78
C VAL A 148 -19.11 -20.81 -2.16
N ASN A 149 -17.82 -20.51 -2.21
CA ASN A 149 -17.07 -20.45 -3.46
C ASN A 149 -17.24 -21.75 -4.28
N ALA A 150 -17.60 -21.59 -5.56
CA ALA A 150 -17.56 -22.68 -6.52
C ALA A 150 -16.17 -23.32 -6.55
N ARG A 151 -16.09 -24.63 -6.83
CA ARG A 151 -14.82 -25.39 -6.78
C ARG A 151 -13.71 -24.75 -7.63
N TRP A 152 -14.07 -24.23 -8.81
CA TRP A 152 -13.16 -23.45 -9.67
C TRP A 152 -12.58 -22.22 -8.95
N LEU A 153 -13.45 -21.41 -8.32
CA LEU A 153 -13.06 -20.18 -7.64
C LEU A 153 -12.22 -20.50 -6.41
N LYS A 154 -12.52 -21.59 -5.69
CA LYS A 154 -11.70 -22.10 -4.59
C LYS A 154 -10.28 -22.43 -5.06
N HIS A 155 -10.13 -23.24 -6.11
CA HIS A 155 -8.82 -23.58 -6.64
C HIS A 155 -8.06 -22.34 -7.12
N LEU A 156 -8.70 -21.46 -7.88
CA LEU A 156 -8.10 -20.20 -8.33
C LEU A 156 -7.63 -19.33 -7.16
N SER A 157 -8.47 -19.18 -6.13
CA SER A 157 -8.16 -18.35 -4.95
C SER A 157 -6.99 -18.91 -4.15
N TYR A 158 -6.93 -20.23 -3.96
CA TYR A 158 -5.77 -20.86 -3.31
C TYR A 158 -4.50 -20.77 -4.18
N SER A 159 -4.60 -20.93 -5.50
CA SER A 159 -3.46 -20.75 -6.40
C SER A 159 -2.90 -19.33 -6.32
N VAL A 160 -3.76 -18.31 -6.35
CA VAL A 160 -3.36 -16.91 -6.19
C VAL A 160 -2.77 -16.64 -4.80
N ALA A 161 -3.37 -17.19 -3.74
CA ALA A 161 -2.85 -17.05 -2.38
C ALA A 161 -1.43 -17.64 -2.23
N VAL A 162 -1.20 -18.83 -2.80
CA VAL A 162 0.12 -19.48 -2.81
C VAL A 162 1.11 -18.65 -3.63
N LEU A 163 0.73 -18.17 -4.81
CA LEU A 163 1.57 -17.32 -5.63
C LEU A 163 2.01 -16.05 -4.87
N ILE A 164 1.06 -15.35 -4.24
CA ILE A 164 1.33 -14.17 -3.42
C ILE A 164 2.30 -14.51 -2.29
N ALA A 165 2.08 -15.62 -1.58
CA ALA A 165 2.96 -16.03 -0.49
C ALA A 165 4.39 -16.33 -0.95
N VAL A 166 4.55 -17.02 -2.08
CA VAL A 166 5.86 -17.30 -2.69
C VAL A 166 6.56 -16.01 -3.08
N LEU A 167 5.87 -15.08 -3.74
CA LEU A 167 6.42 -13.79 -4.14
C LEU A 167 6.84 -12.95 -2.92
N ASN A 168 6.05 -12.95 -1.86
CA ASN A 168 6.38 -12.24 -0.62
C ASN A 168 7.60 -12.84 0.09
N ILE A 169 7.71 -14.17 0.14
CA ILE A 169 8.91 -14.85 0.69
C ILE A 169 10.14 -14.51 -0.16
N TRP A 170 10.01 -14.54 -1.48
CA TRP A 170 11.11 -14.20 -2.39
C TRP A 170 11.59 -12.75 -2.20
N LEU A 171 10.65 -11.79 -2.12
CA LEU A 171 10.94 -10.38 -1.83
C LEU A 171 11.62 -10.21 -0.48
N LEU A 172 11.16 -10.94 0.53
CA LEU A 172 11.76 -10.92 1.86
C LEU A 172 13.20 -11.44 1.82
N ILE A 173 13.46 -12.58 1.16
CA ILE A 173 14.81 -13.11 0.98
C ILE A 173 15.71 -12.09 0.27
N GLN A 174 15.22 -11.44 -0.79
CA GLN A 174 15.98 -10.41 -1.50
C GLN A 174 16.29 -9.21 -0.59
N THR A 175 15.29 -8.71 0.14
CA THR A 175 15.43 -7.56 1.04
C THR A 175 16.42 -7.80 2.17
N PHE A 176 16.47 -9.03 2.70
CA PHE A 176 17.43 -9.41 3.74
C PHE A 176 18.82 -9.79 3.21
N ARG A 177 18.93 -10.22 1.95
CA ARG A 177 20.23 -10.55 1.33
C ARG A 177 20.96 -9.34 0.74
N GLY A 178 20.25 -8.25 0.45
CA GLY A 178 20.81 -7.06 -0.21
C GLY A 178 20.67 -7.16 -1.72
#